data_AF-A0A958AJB1-F1
#
_entry.id   AF-A0A958AJB1-F1
#
_cell.length_a   1.000
_cell.length_b   1.000
_cell.length_c   1.000
_cell.angle_alpha   90.00
_cell.angle_beta   90.00
_cell.angle_gamma   90.00
#
_symmetry.space_group_name_H-M   'P 1'
#
loop_
_entity.id
_entity.type
_entity.pdbx_description
1 polymer ?
#
loop_
_entity_poly.entity_id
_entity_poly.type
_entity_poly.pdbx_seq_one_letter_code
_entity_poly.pdbx_strand_id
1 'polypeptide(L)'
;MTQEPTQIHVDAGNWLGELPHNWNYIGYDECNYTYVPEGEALLAKFGALQEKPYYVRVHHLFCTGNGHAAYKWGSTNAYLEDDDGNPIYNWQFIDLIFDATLKHHCKPFVELGFMPQDLVDPSYYDTGKDTWNAQQYRAIGWACPPKDYQKWHDLVYNTVLHCVERYGEAEVISWYWELWNEPDI
;
A
#
# COMPACT_ATOMS: atom_id res chain seq x y z
N MET A 1 37.28 -10.51 29.75
CA MET A 1 37.87 -11.23 28.60
C MET A 1 38.19 -10.18 27.55
N THR A 2 39.45 -10.03 27.18
CA THR A 2 39.87 -9.14 26.08
C THR A 2 39.57 -9.85 24.77
N GLN A 3 38.73 -9.24 23.92
CA GLN A 3 38.36 -9.80 22.64
C GLN A 3 39.54 -9.67 21.68
N GLU A 4 40.01 -10.78 21.13
CA GLU A 4 41.06 -10.80 20.11
C GLU A 4 40.56 -10.10 18.82
N PRO A 5 41.41 -9.33 18.12
CA PRO A 5 41.01 -8.61 16.92
C PRO A 5 40.74 -9.57 15.74
N THR A 6 39.67 -9.29 14.99
CA THR A 6 39.35 -10.00 13.74
C THR A 6 40.01 -9.30 12.56
N GLN A 7 40.70 -10.06 11.70
CA GLN A 7 41.24 -9.56 10.43
C GLN A 7 40.32 -9.95 9.28
N ILE A 8 39.98 -8.97 8.42
CA ILE A 8 39.16 -9.16 7.22
C ILE A 8 40.02 -8.85 6.00
N HIS A 9 40.07 -9.77 5.03
CA HIS A 9 40.75 -9.60 3.75
C HIS A 9 39.73 -9.63 2.62
N VAL A 10 39.81 -8.65 1.71
CA VAL A 10 38.93 -8.54 0.53
C VAL A 10 39.81 -8.56 -0.71
N ASP A 11 39.59 -9.55 -1.60
CA ASP A 11 40.25 -9.64 -2.90
C ASP A 11 39.32 -9.12 -4.00
N ALA A 12 39.55 -7.87 -4.43
CA ALA A 12 38.76 -7.24 -5.49
C ALA A 12 39.00 -7.86 -6.89
N GLY A 13 40.01 -8.71 -7.07
CA GLY A 13 40.25 -9.44 -8.32
C GLY A 13 39.42 -10.73 -8.46
N ASN A 14 38.82 -11.21 -7.37
CA ASN A 14 38.02 -12.43 -7.36
C ASN A 14 36.52 -12.12 -7.42
N TRP A 15 35.95 -12.08 -8.63
CA TRP A 15 34.52 -11.83 -8.82
C TRP A 15 33.66 -13.03 -8.41
N LEU A 16 32.68 -12.80 -7.52
CA LEU A 16 31.78 -13.84 -7.00
C LEU A 16 30.33 -13.73 -7.49
N GLY A 17 30.00 -12.71 -8.29
CA GLY A 17 28.64 -12.46 -8.78
C GLY A 17 28.17 -11.02 -8.57
N GLU A 18 26.94 -10.74 -9.00
CA GLU A 18 26.21 -9.52 -8.62
C GLU A 18 25.59 -9.73 -7.23
N LEU A 19 25.73 -8.74 -6.34
CA LEU A 19 25.02 -8.72 -5.08
C LEU A 19 23.59 -8.23 -5.33
N PRO A 20 22.55 -9.06 -5.18
CA PRO A 20 21.18 -8.61 -5.41
C PRO A 20 20.76 -7.62 -4.32
N HIS A 21 20.22 -6.47 -4.72
CA HIS A 21 19.74 -5.42 -3.82
C HIS A 21 18.33 -5.74 -3.29
N ASN A 22 18.21 -6.86 -2.58
CA ASN A 22 16.93 -7.35 -2.05
C ASN A 22 16.38 -6.51 -0.89
N TRP A 23 17.08 -5.44 -0.50
CA TRP A 23 16.71 -4.51 0.58
C TRP A 23 16.02 -3.24 0.06
N ASN A 24 15.75 -3.13 -1.24
CA ASN A 24 15.11 -1.95 -1.85
C ASN A 24 13.58 -1.95 -1.67
N TYR A 25 13.10 -2.28 -0.48
CA TYR A 25 11.69 -2.34 -0.12
C TYR A 25 11.48 -1.60 1.20
N ILE A 26 10.47 -0.73 1.24
CA ILE A 26 10.08 -0.01 2.45
C ILE A 26 8.55 -0.05 2.60
N GLY A 27 8.06 0.04 3.82
CA GLY A 27 6.62 0.15 4.02
C GLY A 27 6.22 0.74 5.36
N TYR A 28 4.96 1.15 5.42
CA TYR A 28 4.32 1.81 6.57
C TYR A 28 2.80 1.71 6.43
N ASP A 29 2.07 1.92 7.52
CA ASP A 29 0.63 1.66 7.57
C ASP A 29 -0.17 2.81 6.94
N GLU A 30 0.16 4.06 7.25
CA GLU A 30 -0.69 5.20 6.93
C GLU A 30 -0.51 5.71 5.49
N CYS A 31 -1.26 5.17 4.54
CA CYS A 31 -1.13 5.53 3.12
C CYS A 31 -1.25 7.04 2.85
N ASN A 32 -2.06 7.78 3.61
CA ASN A 32 -2.25 9.21 3.41
C ASN A 32 -1.02 10.06 3.80
N TYR A 33 -0.06 9.54 4.57
CA TYR A 33 1.22 10.23 4.79
C TYR A 33 2.12 10.22 3.56
N THR A 34 1.86 9.40 2.54
CA THR A 34 2.72 9.30 1.34
C THR A 34 2.90 10.66 0.64
N TYR A 35 1.82 11.41 0.47
CA TYR A 35 1.79 12.63 -0.33
C TYR A 35 1.88 13.93 0.50
N VAL A 36 2.02 13.84 1.82
CA VAL A 36 2.27 15.04 2.64
C VAL A 36 3.74 15.46 2.54
N PRO A 37 4.10 16.72 2.85
CA PRO A 37 5.47 17.21 2.66
C PRO A 37 6.56 16.36 3.34
N GLU A 38 6.29 15.85 4.54
CA GLU A 38 7.19 14.99 5.28
C GLU A 38 7.36 13.61 4.63
N GLY A 39 6.27 13.06 4.08
CA GLY A 39 6.28 11.79 3.34
C GLY A 39 7.08 11.91 2.05
N GLU A 40 6.81 12.94 1.25
CA GLU A 40 7.59 13.25 0.04
C GLU A 40 9.07 13.48 0.37
N ALA A 41 9.38 14.18 1.47
CA ALA A 41 10.77 14.38 1.90
C ALA A 41 11.47 13.06 2.27
N LEU A 42 10.73 12.09 2.84
CA LEU A 42 11.27 10.75 3.13
C LEU A 42 11.44 9.93 1.84
N LEU A 43 10.47 9.95 0.94
CA LEU A 43 10.56 9.30 -0.38
C LEU A 43 11.74 9.85 -1.18
N ALA A 44 11.95 11.17 -1.17
CA ALA A 44 13.09 11.81 -1.82
C ALA A 44 14.44 11.31 -1.28
N LYS A 45 14.54 11.02 0.04
CA LYS A 45 15.75 10.45 0.62
C LYS A 45 16.00 9.04 0.10
N PHE A 46 14.98 8.18 0.05
CA PHE A 46 15.12 6.84 -0.52
C PHE A 46 15.47 6.88 -2.01
N GLY A 47 14.79 7.73 -2.78
CA GLY A 47 15.13 8.01 -4.17
C GLY A 47 16.56 8.52 -4.34
N ALA A 48 17.10 9.32 -3.42
CA ALA A 48 18.49 9.80 -3.53
C ALA A 48 19.54 8.72 -3.23
N LEU A 49 19.19 7.65 -2.52
CA LEU A 49 20.08 6.53 -2.19
C LEU A 49 20.17 5.49 -3.32
N GLN A 50 19.43 5.66 -4.41
CA GLN A 50 19.11 4.57 -5.32
C GLN A 50 20.26 4.18 -6.28
N GLU A 51 20.57 2.88 -6.34
CA GLU A 51 21.16 2.22 -7.51
C GLU A 51 20.09 1.50 -8.37
N LYS A 52 18.95 1.16 -7.75
CA LYS A 52 17.71 0.62 -8.33
C LYS A 52 16.51 1.23 -7.57
N PRO A 53 15.30 1.32 -8.15
CA PRO A 53 14.14 1.89 -7.47
C PRO A 53 13.85 1.22 -6.12
N TYR A 54 13.44 2.00 -5.13
CA TYR A 54 12.83 1.47 -3.91
C TYR A 54 11.35 1.20 -4.15
N TYR A 55 10.87 0.04 -3.71
CA TYR A 55 9.46 -0.31 -3.74
C TYR A 55 8.77 0.09 -2.43
N VAL A 56 7.68 0.84 -2.54
CA VAL A 56 6.98 1.45 -1.41
C VAL A 56 5.64 0.74 -1.20
N ARG A 57 5.49 0.11 -0.04
CA ARG A 57 4.30 -0.63 0.36
C ARG A 57 3.54 0.13 1.44
N VAL A 58 2.25 0.37 1.22
CA VAL A 58 1.38 1.05 2.20
C VAL A 58 0.10 0.27 2.44
N HIS A 59 -0.42 0.30 3.67
CA HIS A 59 -1.71 -0.32 4.01
C HIS A 59 -2.89 0.59 3.64
N HIS A 60 -4.11 0.03 3.70
CA HIS A 60 -5.38 0.78 3.65
C HIS A 60 -5.71 1.45 2.31
N LEU A 61 -5.14 0.97 1.21
CA LEU A 61 -5.40 1.49 -0.13
C LEU A 61 -6.89 1.49 -0.51
N PHE A 62 -7.71 0.60 0.05
CA PHE A 62 -9.15 0.48 -0.23
C PHE A 62 -10.06 0.83 0.95
N CYS A 63 -9.51 1.27 2.09
CA CYS A 63 -10.34 1.61 3.25
C CYS A 63 -11.17 2.88 3.02
N THR A 64 -12.38 2.88 3.59
CA THR A 64 -13.28 4.03 3.64
C THR A 64 -12.97 4.89 4.87
N GLY A 65 -13.02 6.21 4.73
CA GLY A 65 -12.75 7.14 5.81
C GLY A 65 -12.71 8.60 5.36
N ASN A 66 -12.02 9.43 6.15
CA ASN A 66 -11.94 10.88 5.93
C ASN A 66 -10.79 11.31 4.98
N GLY A 67 -10.02 10.36 4.42
CA GLY A 67 -8.89 10.65 3.54
C GLY A 67 -7.66 11.22 4.26
N HIS A 68 -7.62 11.17 5.60
CA HIS A 68 -6.50 11.66 6.40
C HIS A 68 -5.79 10.50 7.10
N ALA A 69 -4.47 10.63 7.25
CA ALA A 69 -3.68 9.70 8.04
C ALA A 69 -4.02 9.84 9.53
N ALA A 70 -4.05 8.71 10.22
CA ALA A 70 -4.07 8.63 11.68
C ALA A 70 -3.16 7.47 12.11
N TYR A 71 -2.78 7.40 13.39
CA TYR A 71 -1.90 6.33 13.86
C TYR A 71 -2.44 4.95 13.45
N LYS A 72 -1.66 4.23 12.64
CA LYS A 72 -1.99 2.90 12.11
C LYS A 72 -3.26 2.87 11.24
N TRP A 73 -3.59 3.97 10.56
CA TRP A 73 -4.79 4.08 9.73
C TRP A 73 -4.63 5.04 8.54
N GLY A 74 -5.29 4.68 7.44
CA GLY A 74 -5.47 5.51 6.25
C GLY A 74 -6.77 5.18 5.55
N SER A 75 -7.14 5.98 4.56
CA SER A 75 -8.30 5.74 3.70
C SER A 75 -8.19 6.49 2.38
N THR A 76 -8.77 5.93 1.33
CA THR A 76 -8.77 6.51 -0.02
C THR A 76 -10.17 6.69 -0.58
N ASN A 77 -11.16 5.98 -0.03
CA ASN A 77 -12.52 5.90 -0.58
C ASN A 77 -12.52 5.44 -2.06
N ALA A 78 -11.61 4.53 -2.42
CA ALA A 78 -11.51 3.96 -3.76
C ALA A 78 -12.81 3.31 -4.25
N TYR A 79 -13.63 2.83 -3.32
CA TYR A 79 -14.93 2.23 -3.56
C TYR A 79 -15.97 2.78 -2.57
N LEU A 80 -17.11 3.20 -3.10
CA LEU A 80 -18.34 3.50 -2.39
C LEU A 80 -19.52 2.90 -3.15
N GLU A 81 -20.70 2.85 -2.55
CA GLU A 81 -21.96 2.53 -3.24
C GLU A 81 -22.94 3.71 -3.21
N ASP A 82 -23.71 3.89 -4.29
CA ASP A 82 -24.88 4.77 -4.25
C ASP A 82 -26.07 4.13 -3.52
N ASP A 83 -27.19 4.86 -3.41
CA ASP A 83 -28.41 4.37 -2.74
C ASP A 83 -29.01 3.10 -3.39
N ASP A 84 -28.70 2.85 -4.66
CA ASP A 84 -29.12 1.67 -5.42
C ASP A 84 -28.10 0.52 -5.33
N GLY A 85 -26.98 0.72 -4.63
CA GLY A 85 -25.91 -0.24 -4.47
C GLY A 85 -24.96 -0.32 -5.68
N ASN A 86 -24.95 0.66 -6.58
CA ASN A 86 -24.00 0.69 -7.69
C ASN A 86 -22.62 1.18 -7.23
N PRO A 87 -21.52 0.56 -7.68
CA PRO A 87 -20.18 1.02 -7.38
C PRO A 87 -19.91 2.45 -7.87
N ILE A 88 -19.36 3.28 -6.98
CA ILE A 88 -18.76 4.58 -7.28
C ILE A 88 -17.27 4.45 -6.99
N TYR A 89 -16.43 4.67 -8.01
CA TYR A 89 -14.98 4.65 -7.87
C TYR A 89 -14.40 6.06 -7.77
N ASN A 90 -13.46 6.27 -6.84
CA ASN A 90 -12.74 7.53 -6.70
C ASN A 90 -11.23 7.29 -6.53
N TRP A 91 -10.46 7.68 -7.54
CA TRP A 91 -9.02 7.44 -7.57
C TRP A 91 -8.18 8.58 -7.01
N GLN A 92 -8.79 9.67 -6.53
CA GLN A 92 -8.08 10.89 -6.12
C GLN A 92 -6.92 10.61 -5.15
N PHE A 93 -7.16 9.85 -4.07
CA PHE A 93 -6.12 9.58 -3.07
C PHE A 93 -5.12 8.53 -3.53
N ILE A 94 -5.56 7.53 -4.30
CA ILE A 94 -4.67 6.55 -4.93
C ILE A 94 -3.69 7.27 -5.86
N ASP A 95 -4.18 8.19 -6.69
CA ASP A 95 -3.37 9.01 -7.59
C ASP A 95 -2.36 9.84 -6.80
N LEU A 96 -2.75 10.48 -5.70
CA LEU A 96 -1.83 11.23 -4.85
C LEU A 96 -0.70 10.36 -4.28
N ILE A 97 -1.03 9.15 -3.81
CA ILE A 97 -0.06 8.19 -3.26
C ILE A 97 0.94 7.74 -4.34
N PHE A 98 0.44 7.32 -5.51
CA PHE A 98 1.27 6.80 -6.57
C PHE A 98 2.06 7.92 -7.28
N ASP A 99 1.46 9.09 -7.51
CA ASP A 99 2.17 10.24 -8.08
C ASP A 99 3.34 10.67 -7.19
N ALA A 100 3.14 10.77 -5.88
CA ALA A 100 4.22 11.10 -4.93
C ALA A 100 5.33 10.05 -4.94
N THR A 101 4.97 8.76 -5.00
CA THR A 101 5.92 7.64 -5.08
C THR A 101 6.77 7.71 -6.34
N LEU A 102 6.13 7.83 -7.50
CA LEU A 102 6.81 7.85 -8.81
C LEU A 102 7.63 9.12 -9.03
N LYS A 103 7.14 10.27 -8.55
CA LYS A 103 7.87 11.55 -8.57
C LYS A 103 9.25 11.47 -7.93
N HIS A 104 9.41 10.60 -6.93
CA HIS A 104 10.66 10.38 -6.22
C HIS A 104 11.44 9.15 -6.71
N HIS A 105 11.12 8.64 -7.92
CA HIS A 105 11.77 7.48 -8.54
C HIS A 105 11.66 6.19 -7.73
N CYS A 106 10.72 6.14 -6.79
CA CYS A 106 10.28 4.93 -6.13
C CYS A 106 9.18 4.27 -6.97
N LYS A 107 8.85 3.01 -6.67
CA LYS A 107 7.78 2.26 -7.34
C LYS A 107 6.74 1.75 -6.34
N PRO A 108 5.45 1.69 -6.69
CA PRO A 108 4.45 1.05 -5.85
C PRO A 108 4.72 -0.45 -5.65
N PHE A 109 4.62 -0.89 -4.39
CA PHE A 109 4.29 -2.26 -4.02
C PHE A 109 2.87 -2.21 -3.50
N VAL A 110 1.92 -2.54 -4.37
CA VAL A 110 0.51 -2.28 -4.13
C VAL A 110 -0.08 -3.38 -3.26
N GLU A 111 -0.54 -3.01 -2.06
CA GLU A 111 -1.42 -3.86 -1.26
C GLU A 111 -2.86 -3.65 -1.70
N LEU A 112 -3.50 -4.72 -2.17
CA LEU A 112 -4.92 -4.76 -2.50
C LEU A 112 -5.72 -5.03 -1.22
N GLY A 113 -5.94 -3.97 -0.43
CA GLY A 113 -6.66 -4.04 0.83
C GLY A 113 -6.78 -2.68 1.54
N PHE A 114 -7.52 -2.58 2.63
CA PHE A 114 -8.40 -3.62 3.17
C PHE A 114 -9.83 -3.45 2.64
N MET A 115 -10.87 -3.86 3.38
CA MET A 115 -12.25 -3.83 2.86
C MET A 115 -12.87 -2.42 2.91
N PRO A 116 -13.44 -1.91 1.80
CA PRO A 116 -14.29 -0.72 1.80
C PRO A 116 -15.57 -0.96 2.62
N GLN A 117 -16.02 0.03 3.38
CA GLN A 117 -17.15 -0.11 4.31
C GLN A 117 -18.45 -0.55 3.63
N ASP A 118 -18.75 0.01 2.45
CA ASP A 118 -19.95 -0.35 1.68
C ASP A 118 -19.89 -1.78 1.15
N LEU A 119 -18.71 -2.39 1.06
CA LEU A 119 -18.53 -3.74 0.51
C LEU A 119 -18.41 -4.82 1.59
N VAL A 120 -18.31 -4.46 2.87
CA VAL A 120 -18.19 -5.42 3.98
C VAL A 120 -19.41 -6.35 4.07
N ASP A 121 -19.17 -7.65 4.31
CA ASP A 121 -20.24 -8.61 4.62
C ASP A 121 -20.90 -8.30 5.97
N PRO A 122 -22.21 -7.93 5.99
CA PRO A 122 -22.91 -7.56 7.21
C PRO A 122 -23.09 -8.74 8.19
N SER A 123 -22.88 -9.98 7.76
CA SER A 123 -22.90 -11.15 8.64
C SER A 123 -21.66 -11.25 9.53
N TYR A 124 -20.56 -10.59 9.14
CA TYR A 124 -19.31 -10.51 9.91
C TYR A 124 -19.17 -9.19 10.67
N TYR A 125 -19.79 -8.11 10.20
CA TYR A 125 -19.66 -6.80 10.81
C TYR A 125 -20.86 -5.88 10.57
N ASP A 126 -21.41 -5.32 11.64
CA ASP A 126 -22.52 -4.36 11.58
C ASP A 126 -21.98 -2.93 11.48
N THR A 127 -21.93 -2.40 10.25
CA THR A 127 -21.46 -1.03 9.96
C THR A 127 -22.28 0.05 10.67
N GLY A 128 -23.55 -0.21 10.98
CA GLY A 128 -24.42 0.71 11.71
C GLY A 128 -24.12 0.81 13.22
N LYS A 129 -23.28 -0.09 13.73
CA LYS A 129 -22.80 -0.09 15.12
C LYS A 129 -21.30 0.18 15.21
N ASP A 130 -20.71 0.81 14.20
CA ASP A 130 -19.28 1.10 14.23
C ASP A 130 -18.92 2.00 15.43
N THR A 131 -18.16 1.46 16.37
CA THR A 131 -17.65 2.15 17.56
C THR A 131 -16.14 2.41 17.46
N TRP A 132 -15.62 2.58 16.23
CA TRP A 132 -14.20 2.76 15.97
C TRP A 132 -13.52 3.68 16.99
N ASN A 133 -12.45 3.16 17.60
CA ASN A 133 -11.48 3.93 18.35
C ASN A 133 -10.10 3.27 18.18
N ALA A 134 -9.03 4.05 18.36
CA ALA A 134 -7.66 3.63 18.10
C ALA A 134 -7.19 2.37 18.88
N GLN A 135 -7.89 1.96 19.94
CA GLN A 135 -7.56 0.77 20.73
C GLN A 135 -8.09 -0.54 20.08
N GLN A 136 -8.99 -0.44 19.11
CA GLN A 136 -9.67 -1.56 18.48
C GLN A 136 -9.29 -1.74 17.01
N TYR A 137 -8.10 -1.31 16.60
CA TYR A 137 -7.74 -1.23 15.17
C TYR A 137 -8.03 -2.53 14.39
N ARG A 138 -7.80 -3.73 14.98
CA ARG A 138 -8.05 -5.05 14.35
C ARG A 138 -9.49 -5.57 14.41
N ALA A 139 -10.41 -4.91 15.10
CA ALA A 139 -11.73 -5.46 15.42
C ALA A 139 -12.88 -4.83 14.60
N ILE A 140 -12.59 -4.43 13.35
CA ILE A 140 -13.41 -3.49 12.59
C ILE A 140 -13.56 -3.99 11.15
N GLY A 141 -14.69 -3.66 10.51
CA GLY A 141 -15.15 -4.25 9.24
C GLY A 141 -14.17 -4.24 8.07
N TRP A 142 -13.12 -3.40 8.12
CA TRP A 142 -12.07 -3.43 7.10
C TRP A 142 -11.38 -4.79 6.98
N ALA A 143 -11.31 -5.60 8.05
CA ALA A 143 -10.70 -6.93 8.02
C ALA A 143 -11.65 -8.05 7.55
N CYS A 144 -12.93 -7.72 7.29
CA CYS A 144 -13.97 -8.69 6.95
C CYS A 144 -14.01 -8.97 5.44
N PRO A 145 -14.53 -10.15 5.03
CA PRO A 145 -14.73 -10.47 3.62
C PRO A 145 -15.78 -9.55 2.97
N PRO A 146 -15.80 -9.48 1.62
CA PRO A 146 -16.79 -8.70 0.91
C PRO A 146 -18.16 -9.39 0.92
N LYS A 147 -19.25 -8.61 0.99
CA LYS A 147 -20.63 -9.08 0.79
C LYS A 147 -20.88 -9.56 -0.64
N ASP A 148 -20.07 -9.10 -1.59
CA ASP A 148 -20.13 -9.43 -3.01
C ASP A 148 -18.72 -9.55 -3.60
N TYR A 149 -18.32 -10.78 -3.95
CA TYR A 149 -17.01 -11.08 -4.52
C TYR A 149 -16.83 -10.58 -5.96
N GLN A 150 -17.92 -10.38 -6.71
CA GLN A 150 -17.83 -9.80 -8.05
C GLN A 150 -17.48 -8.32 -7.96
N LYS A 151 -18.11 -7.59 -7.03
CA LYS A 151 -17.77 -6.19 -6.76
C LYS A 151 -16.33 -6.02 -6.24
N TRP A 152 -15.84 -6.95 -5.41
CA TRP A 152 -14.43 -6.97 -5.00
C TRP A 152 -13.49 -7.20 -6.19
N HIS A 153 -13.80 -8.19 -7.05
CA HIS A 153 -13.07 -8.41 -8.28
C HIS A 153 -13.03 -7.14 -9.15
N ASP A 154 -14.18 -6.48 -9.33
CA ASP A 154 -14.29 -5.30 -10.19
C ASP A 154 -13.55 -4.09 -9.60
N LEU A 155 -13.50 -3.96 -8.26
CA LEU A 155 -12.64 -2.97 -7.59
C LEU A 155 -11.16 -3.20 -7.92
N VAL A 156 -10.67 -4.44 -7.77
CA VAL A 156 -9.27 -4.76 -8.11
C VAL A 156 -9.01 -4.50 -9.60
N TYR A 157 -9.89 -4.98 -10.47
CA TYR A 157 -9.78 -4.80 -11.92
C TYR A 157 -9.74 -3.32 -12.31
N ASN A 158 -10.69 -2.52 -11.84
CA ASN A 158 -10.79 -1.09 -12.17
C ASN A 158 -9.63 -0.28 -11.57
N THR A 159 -9.10 -0.68 -10.42
CA THR A 159 -7.88 -0.07 -9.85
C THR A 159 -6.68 -0.27 -10.77
N VAL A 160 -6.44 -1.51 -11.21
CA VAL A 160 -5.33 -1.81 -12.13
C VAL A 160 -5.54 -1.15 -13.49
N LEU A 161 -6.75 -1.19 -14.03
CA LEU A 161 -7.10 -0.54 -15.30
C LEU A 161 -6.82 0.96 -15.24
N HIS A 162 -7.29 1.65 -14.20
CA HIS A 162 -7.01 3.07 -13.99
C HIS A 162 -5.51 3.36 -13.90
N CYS A 163 -4.74 2.52 -13.21
CA CYS A 163 -3.28 2.67 -13.15
C CYS A 163 -2.64 2.52 -14.53
N VAL A 164 -3.07 1.56 -15.34
CA VAL A 164 -2.57 1.37 -16.72
C VAL A 164 -2.92 2.57 -17.60
N GLU A 165 -4.14 3.10 -17.49
CA GLU A 165 -4.59 4.28 -18.24
C GLU A 165 -3.82 5.54 -17.85
N ARG A 166 -3.51 5.71 -16.56
CA ARG A 166 -2.81 6.91 -16.04
C ARG A 166 -1.30 6.86 -16.21
N TYR A 167 -0.66 5.73 -15.90
CA TYR A 167 0.80 5.60 -15.82
C TYR A 167 1.42 4.84 -16.99
N GLY A 168 0.60 4.13 -17.77
CA GLY A 168 1.03 3.30 -18.89
C GLY A 168 1.40 1.88 -18.48
N GLU A 169 1.08 0.93 -19.37
CA GLU A 169 1.28 -0.51 -19.15
C GLU A 169 2.72 -0.87 -18.77
N ALA A 170 3.71 -0.28 -19.47
CA ALA A 170 5.12 -0.56 -19.23
C ALA A 170 5.57 -0.18 -17.80
N GLU A 171 5.02 0.90 -17.26
CA GLU A 171 5.30 1.31 -15.88
C GLU A 171 4.60 0.34 -14.91
N VAL A 172 3.31 0.07 -15.10
CA VAL A 172 2.51 -0.76 -14.21
C VAL A 172 2.97 -2.22 -14.13
N ILE A 173 3.46 -2.80 -15.24
CA ILE A 173 4.04 -4.16 -15.25
C ILE A 173 5.28 -4.26 -14.34
N SER A 174 5.96 -3.16 -14.08
CA SER A 174 7.14 -3.13 -13.21
C SER A 174 6.81 -3.01 -11.72
N TRP A 175 5.54 -2.89 -11.35
CA TRP A 175 5.10 -2.82 -9.94
C TRP A 175 4.88 -4.21 -9.36
N TYR A 176 4.80 -4.29 -8.03
CA TYR A 176 4.32 -5.48 -7.34
C TYR A 176 2.86 -5.30 -6.92
N TRP A 177 2.10 -6.39 -6.95
CA TRP A 177 0.70 -6.45 -6.57
C TRP A 177 0.53 -7.58 -5.57
N GLU A 178 0.16 -7.24 -4.35
CA GLU A 178 -0.04 -8.18 -3.25
C GLU A 178 -1.50 -8.16 -2.81
N LEU A 179 -2.07 -9.36 -2.68
CA LEU A 179 -3.42 -9.52 -2.21
C LEU A 179 -3.43 -9.59 -0.69
N TRP A 180 -4.04 -8.59 -0.06
CA TRP A 180 -4.25 -8.52 1.39
C TRP A 180 -2.96 -8.41 2.23
N ASN A 181 -3.11 -8.47 3.55
CA ASN A 181 -2.01 -8.51 4.52
C ASN A 181 -2.35 -9.48 5.66
N GLU A 182 -1.41 -10.38 5.99
CA GLU A 182 -1.48 -11.30 7.14
C GLU A 182 -2.86 -11.96 7.35
N PRO A 183 -3.44 -12.64 6.35
CA PRO A 183 -4.77 -13.24 6.45
C PRO A 183 -4.87 -14.39 7.47
N ASP A 184 -3.74 -14.84 8.01
CA ASP A 184 -3.64 -15.91 9.02
C ASP A 184 -3.73 -15.40 10.47
N ILE A 185 -3.81 -14.08 10.67
CA ILE A 185 -3.88 -13.40 12.00
C ILE A 185 -5.28 -12.88 12.29
#